data_AF-M3J495-F1
#
_entry.id   AF-M3J495-F1
#
_cell.length_a   1.000
_cell.length_b   1.000
_cell.length_c   1.000
_cell.angle_alpha   90.00
_cell.angle_beta   90.00
_cell.angle_gamma   90.00
#
_symmetry.space_group_name_H-M   'P 1'
#
loop_
_entity.id
_entity.type
_entity.pdbx_description
1 polymer ?
#
loop_
_entity_poly.entity_id
_entity_poly.type
_entity_poly.pdbx_seq_one_letter_code
_entity_poly.pdbx_strand_id
1 'polypeptide(L)'
;MKYSLFIILANLAAIAIAYSDLTGKISLNGKSITLGEFNTQEVKQLTIESPKDVLEIKLNSKDIEEKPEQIVISLADADDSSIVTHYVPTVKGTKITSTIKSISLPEVLKTKDKLILSIIIADSKSENNLIRRLVEILPSPDFQATSKHQPKPRIGIQPEIHHIFREDEKTVNPIIPVIFIGIATTLFLGLLASWVGFIGVNDLFRTFKTTSPTQLFYNVSFLISIIGFELNFAKYYLGQSIFTTLFYGFILTVPSVYFGVSVLRNLAKNRALGKQ
;
A
#
# COMPACT_ATOMS: atom_id res chain seq x y z
N MET A 1 -65.79 -30.30 -12.31
CA MET A 1 -64.92 -31.35 -12.90
C MET A 1 -64.55 -31.14 -14.37
N LYS A 2 -65.44 -30.68 -15.27
CA LYS A 2 -65.15 -30.60 -16.72
C LYS A 2 -64.03 -29.62 -17.12
N TYR A 3 -63.88 -28.49 -16.44
CA TYR A 3 -62.82 -27.50 -16.76
C TYR A 3 -61.43 -27.90 -16.25
N SER A 4 -61.34 -28.75 -15.23
CA SER A 4 -60.05 -29.22 -14.67
C SER A 4 -59.32 -30.15 -15.63
N LEU A 5 -60.06 -31.02 -16.33
CA LEU A 5 -59.51 -31.90 -17.36
C LEU A 5 -59.01 -31.11 -18.58
N PHE A 6 -59.68 -30.03 -18.94
CA PHE A 6 -59.27 -29.16 -20.05
C PHE A 6 -57.98 -28.39 -19.73
N ILE A 7 -57.83 -27.92 -18.48
CA ILE A 7 -56.60 -27.25 -18.02
C ILE A 7 -55.42 -28.23 -17.97
N ILE A 8 -55.66 -29.49 -17.55
CA ILE A 8 -54.61 -30.53 -17.56
C ILE A 8 -54.22 -30.89 -19.00
N LEU A 9 -55.18 -31.05 -19.91
CA LEU A 9 -54.89 -31.32 -21.32
C LEU A 9 -54.19 -30.15 -22.00
N ALA A 10 -54.58 -28.90 -21.70
CA ALA A 10 -53.94 -27.71 -22.23
C ALA A 10 -52.51 -27.53 -21.69
N ASN A 11 -52.25 -27.87 -20.42
CA ASN A 11 -50.90 -27.91 -19.87
C ASN A 11 -50.06 -29.03 -20.51
N LEU A 12 -50.62 -30.24 -20.69
CA LEU A 12 -49.91 -31.31 -21.40
C LEU A 12 -49.61 -30.94 -22.86
N ALA A 13 -50.53 -30.27 -23.55
CA ALA A 13 -50.32 -29.79 -24.92
C ALA A 13 -49.28 -28.67 -24.97
N ALA A 14 -49.29 -27.72 -24.02
CA ALA A 14 -48.27 -26.67 -23.93
C ALA A 14 -46.88 -27.25 -23.62
N ILE A 15 -46.79 -28.30 -22.79
CA ILE A 15 -45.53 -29.00 -22.50
C ILE A 15 -45.03 -29.79 -23.74
N ALA A 16 -45.94 -30.36 -24.54
CA ALA A 16 -45.57 -31.03 -25.79
C ALA A 16 -45.06 -30.06 -26.87
N ILE A 17 -45.57 -28.82 -26.91
CA ILE A 17 -45.14 -27.77 -27.86
C ILE A 17 -43.83 -27.09 -27.40
N ALA A 18 -43.51 -27.11 -26.11
CA ALA A 18 -42.23 -26.63 -25.57
C ALA A 18 -41.07 -27.62 -25.76
N TYR A 19 -41.29 -28.71 -26.50
CA TYR A 19 -40.26 -29.71 -26.80
C TYR A 19 -39.19 -29.11 -27.72
N SER A 20 -37.99 -28.90 -27.18
CA SER A 20 -36.86 -28.41 -27.96
C SER A 20 -36.25 -29.55 -28.78
N ASP A 21 -36.20 -29.43 -30.11
CA ASP A 21 -35.72 -30.47 -31.02
C ASP A 21 -34.18 -30.63 -31.09
N LEU A 22 -33.44 -29.86 -30.28
CA LEU A 22 -31.99 -29.98 -30.14
C LEU A 22 -31.63 -31.02 -29.07
N THR A 23 -31.19 -32.20 -29.50
CA THR A 23 -30.75 -33.31 -28.65
C THR A 23 -29.28 -33.59 -28.86
N GLY A 24 -28.51 -33.93 -27.84
CA GLY A 24 -27.07 -34.10 -28.04
C GLY A 24 -26.27 -34.49 -26.82
N LYS A 25 -24.98 -34.69 -27.03
CA LYS A 25 -24.00 -35.05 -26.00
C LYS A 25 -22.84 -34.07 -26.03
N ILE A 26 -22.58 -33.44 -24.89
CA ILE A 26 -21.37 -32.64 -24.67
C ILE A 26 -20.48 -33.45 -23.74
N SER A 27 -19.26 -33.72 -24.14
CA SER A 27 -18.30 -34.47 -23.33
C SER A 27 -17.02 -33.71 -23.11
N LEU A 28 -16.55 -33.76 -21.87
CA LEU A 28 -15.27 -33.22 -21.42
C LEU A 28 -14.58 -34.32 -20.60
N ASN A 29 -13.46 -34.83 -21.10
CA ASN A 29 -12.61 -35.84 -20.45
C ASN A 29 -13.39 -37.03 -19.84
N GLY A 30 -14.29 -37.64 -20.63
CA GLY A 30 -15.08 -38.81 -20.23
C GLY A 30 -16.36 -38.50 -19.43
N LYS A 31 -16.46 -37.32 -18.78
CA LYS A 31 -17.73 -36.83 -18.21
C LYS A 31 -18.60 -36.30 -19.35
N SER A 32 -19.82 -36.80 -19.46
CA SER A 32 -20.72 -36.43 -20.54
C SER A 32 -22.09 -36.00 -20.06
N ILE A 33 -22.56 -34.90 -20.61
CA ILE A 33 -23.89 -34.37 -20.41
C ILE A 33 -24.72 -34.67 -21.65
N THR A 34 -25.80 -35.41 -21.45
CA THR A 34 -26.88 -35.61 -22.40
C THR A 34 -27.87 -34.45 -22.29
N LEU A 35 -28.16 -33.82 -23.43
CA LEU A 35 -29.16 -32.79 -23.63
C LEU A 35 -30.39 -33.46 -24.26
N GLY A 36 -31.55 -33.36 -23.59
CA GLY A 36 -32.82 -33.95 -24.03
C GLY A 36 -33.49 -34.96 -23.08
N GLU A 37 -33.10 -35.02 -21.80
CA GLU A 37 -33.80 -35.84 -20.80
C GLU A 37 -35.06 -35.14 -20.28
N PHE A 38 -36.15 -35.91 -20.10
CA PHE A 38 -37.51 -35.48 -19.77
C PHE A 38 -37.69 -34.65 -18.47
N ASN A 39 -36.62 -34.36 -17.70
CA ASN A 39 -36.79 -33.86 -16.34
C ASN A 39 -35.78 -32.84 -15.81
N THR A 40 -34.95 -32.20 -16.64
CA THR A 40 -34.13 -31.08 -16.13
C THR A 40 -34.00 -29.95 -17.16
N GLN A 41 -34.63 -28.81 -16.86
CA GLN A 41 -34.23 -27.49 -17.39
C GLN A 41 -32.96 -26.96 -16.70
N GLU A 42 -32.34 -27.76 -15.83
CA GLU A 42 -31.13 -27.39 -15.11
C GLU A 42 -29.94 -27.34 -16.08
N VAL A 43 -29.28 -26.18 -16.12
CA VAL A 43 -28.03 -26.03 -16.86
C VAL A 43 -26.96 -26.82 -16.12
N LYS A 44 -26.61 -27.99 -16.67
CA LYS A 44 -25.58 -28.87 -16.11
C LYS A 44 -24.20 -28.19 -16.19
N GLN A 45 -23.30 -28.54 -15.28
CA GLN A 45 -21.96 -27.93 -15.15
C GLN A 45 -20.86 -28.93 -15.52
N LEU A 46 -19.78 -28.45 -16.15
CA LEU A 46 -18.57 -29.20 -16.46
C LEU A 46 -17.34 -28.46 -15.95
N THR A 47 -16.37 -29.18 -15.38
CA THR A 47 -15.13 -28.59 -14.89
C THR A 47 -13.98 -28.87 -15.85
N ILE A 48 -13.26 -27.84 -16.28
CA ILE A 48 -12.00 -27.98 -17.03
C ILE A 48 -10.86 -28.02 -16.02
N GLU A 49 -10.08 -29.10 -16.01
CA GLU A 49 -9.01 -29.32 -15.05
C GLU A 49 -7.63 -29.09 -15.67
N SER A 50 -7.47 -29.36 -16.98
CA SER A 50 -6.16 -29.35 -17.65
C SER A 50 -6.17 -28.63 -19.02
N PRO A 51 -5.05 -27.99 -19.42
CA PRO A 51 -4.86 -27.46 -20.77
C PRO A 51 -5.00 -28.50 -21.89
N LYS A 52 -4.81 -29.79 -21.57
CA LYS A 52 -4.94 -30.89 -22.52
C LYS A 52 -6.40 -31.34 -22.72
N ASP A 53 -7.33 -30.85 -21.90
CA ASP A 53 -8.73 -31.24 -21.99
C ASP A 53 -9.34 -30.80 -23.32
N VAL A 54 -10.14 -31.68 -23.90
CA VAL A 54 -10.83 -31.46 -25.17
C VAL A 54 -12.33 -31.51 -24.92
N LEU A 55 -13.00 -30.41 -25.23
CA LEU A 55 -14.45 -30.33 -25.19
C LEU A 55 -15.00 -30.80 -26.54
N GLU A 56 -15.63 -31.96 -26.55
CA GLU A 56 -16.33 -32.51 -27.71
C GLU A 56 -17.83 -32.20 -27.60
N ILE A 57 -18.36 -31.52 -28.62
CA ILE A 57 -19.76 -31.12 -28.71
C ILE A 57 -20.36 -31.87 -29.90
N LYS A 58 -21.30 -32.77 -29.63
CA LYS A 58 -22.03 -33.54 -30.65
C LYS A 58 -23.52 -33.29 -30.45
N LEU A 59 -24.09 -32.40 -31.25
CA LEU A 59 -25.50 -32.03 -31.20
C LEU A 59 -26.22 -32.56 -32.44
N ASN A 60 -27.49 -32.86 -32.30
CA ASN A 60 -28.40 -33.30 -33.34
C ASN A 60 -29.63 -32.40 -33.30
N SER A 61 -29.94 -31.76 -34.42
CA SER A 61 -31.12 -30.90 -34.55
C SER A 61 -31.99 -31.45 -35.65
N LYS A 62 -33.28 -31.69 -35.37
CA LYS A 62 -34.22 -32.13 -36.41
C LYS A 62 -34.56 -31.00 -37.39
N ASP A 63 -34.44 -29.75 -36.95
CA ASP A 63 -34.76 -28.55 -37.73
C ASP A 63 -33.69 -28.18 -38.78
N ILE A 64 -32.63 -28.99 -38.91
CA ILE A 64 -31.49 -28.71 -39.80
C ILE A 64 -31.37 -29.84 -40.81
N GLU A 65 -32.10 -29.72 -41.91
CA GLU A 65 -31.97 -30.60 -43.08
C GLU A 65 -30.84 -30.14 -44.03
N GLU A 66 -30.70 -28.81 -44.20
CA GLU A 66 -29.62 -28.16 -44.95
C GLU A 66 -28.70 -27.34 -44.04
N LYS A 67 -27.49 -27.01 -44.49
CA LYS A 67 -26.52 -26.24 -43.70
C LYS A 67 -27.06 -24.80 -43.49
N PRO A 68 -27.29 -24.35 -42.24
CA PRO A 68 -27.83 -23.02 -41.96
C PRO A 68 -26.80 -21.94 -42.31
N GLU A 69 -27.28 -20.73 -42.65
CA GLU A 69 -26.44 -19.59 -43.00
C GLU A 69 -25.51 -19.16 -41.85
N GLN A 70 -26.01 -19.18 -40.61
CA GLN A 70 -25.24 -18.87 -39.42
C GLN A 70 -25.38 -19.99 -38.39
N ILE A 71 -24.24 -20.60 -38.04
CA ILE A 71 -24.15 -21.49 -36.89
C ILE A 71 -22.87 -21.21 -36.12
N VAL A 72 -23.01 -20.84 -34.85
CA VAL A 72 -21.90 -20.43 -34.00
C VAL A 72 -22.10 -21.00 -32.61
N ILE A 73 -21.03 -21.58 -32.06
CA ILE A 73 -20.93 -21.94 -30.65
C ILE A 73 -20.18 -20.81 -29.96
N SER A 74 -20.85 -20.15 -29.03
CA SER A 74 -20.32 -19.00 -28.30
C SER A 74 -19.97 -19.41 -26.87
N LEU A 75 -18.77 -19.08 -26.43
CA LEU A 75 -18.33 -19.26 -25.07
C LEU A 75 -18.08 -17.88 -24.45
N ALA A 76 -18.91 -17.49 -23.49
CA ALA A 76 -18.88 -16.18 -22.86
C ALA A 76 -18.59 -16.29 -21.36
N ASP A 77 -18.08 -15.21 -20.77
CA ASP A 77 -18.05 -15.07 -19.30
C ASP A 77 -19.47 -14.95 -18.73
N ALA A 78 -19.69 -15.50 -17.54
CA ALA A 78 -21.00 -15.44 -16.88
C ALA A 78 -21.32 -14.05 -16.32
N ASP A 79 -20.31 -13.32 -15.86
CA ASP A 79 -20.47 -12.00 -15.25
C ASP A 79 -20.48 -10.87 -16.29
N ASP A 80 -19.67 -11.02 -17.35
CA ASP A 80 -19.55 -10.03 -18.43
C ASP A 80 -19.75 -10.68 -19.81
N SER A 81 -20.99 -10.64 -20.29
CA SER A 81 -21.37 -11.19 -21.61
C SER A 81 -20.64 -10.54 -22.80
N SER A 82 -19.95 -9.40 -22.61
CA SER A 82 -19.14 -8.78 -23.67
C SER A 82 -17.84 -9.53 -23.95
N ILE A 83 -17.37 -10.34 -22.98
CA ILE A 83 -16.18 -11.17 -23.13
C ILE A 83 -16.62 -12.52 -23.67
N VAL A 84 -16.60 -12.67 -25.00
CA VAL A 84 -17.06 -13.87 -25.71
C VAL A 84 -16.07 -14.30 -26.79
N THR A 85 -15.99 -15.61 -27.01
CA THR A 85 -15.32 -16.20 -28.17
C THR A 85 -16.29 -17.06 -28.95
N HIS A 86 -16.10 -17.11 -30.27
CA HIS A 86 -16.98 -17.81 -31.20
C HIS A 86 -16.23 -18.93 -31.91
N TYR A 87 -16.88 -20.10 -32.02
CA TYR A 87 -16.39 -21.27 -32.72
C TYR A 87 -17.40 -21.72 -33.76
N VAL A 88 -16.93 -21.95 -34.99
CA VAL A 88 -17.79 -22.43 -36.09
C VAL A 88 -17.78 -23.96 -36.08
N PRO A 89 -18.91 -24.63 -35.82
CA PRO A 89 -18.97 -26.08 -35.84
C PRO A 89 -19.01 -26.62 -37.28
N THR A 90 -18.69 -27.91 -37.43
CA THR A 90 -18.87 -28.65 -38.68
C THR A 90 -20.26 -29.29 -38.71
N VAL A 91 -20.99 -29.11 -39.81
CA VAL A 91 -22.35 -29.62 -39.99
C VAL A 91 -22.36 -30.66 -41.09
N LYS A 92 -22.92 -31.84 -40.81
CA LYS A 92 -23.13 -32.93 -41.78
C LYS A 92 -24.56 -33.45 -41.64
N GLY A 93 -25.48 -32.94 -42.48
CA GLY A 93 -26.92 -33.16 -42.32
C GLY A 93 -27.40 -32.63 -40.96
N THR A 94 -28.16 -33.44 -40.22
CA THR A 94 -28.70 -33.08 -38.89
C THR A 94 -27.66 -33.03 -37.77
N LYS A 95 -26.40 -33.46 -38.03
CA LYS A 95 -25.34 -33.58 -37.02
C LYS A 95 -24.42 -32.36 -37.01
N ILE A 96 -24.30 -31.75 -35.83
CA ILE A 96 -23.41 -30.63 -35.54
C ILE A 96 -22.27 -31.16 -34.66
N THR A 97 -21.04 -31.08 -35.15
CA THR A 97 -19.83 -31.50 -34.44
C THR A 97 -18.84 -30.37 -34.26
N SER A 98 -18.41 -30.14 -33.03
CA SER A 98 -17.35 -29.18 -32.70
C SER A 98 -16.38 -29.76 -31.67
N THR A 99 -15.11 -29.41 -31.81
CA THR A 99 -14.05 -29.83 -30.91
C THR A 99 -13.27 -28.59 -30.50
N ILE A 100 -13.37 -28.23 -29.22
CA ILE A 100 -12.68 -27.07 -28.65
C ILE A 100 -11.61 -27.59 -27.71
N LYS A 101 -10.34 -27.29 -28.00
CA LYS A 101 -9.23 -27.65 -27.11
C LYS A 101 -9.09 -26.59 -26.03
N SER A 102 -8.96 -26.98 -24.76
CA SER A 102 -8.86 -26.03 -23.65
C SER A 102 -7.63 -25.11 -23.76
N ILE A 103 -6.54 -25.60 -24.37
CA ILE A 103 -5.36 -24.76 -24.68
C ILE A 103 -5.65 -23.62 -25.66
N SER A 104 -6.61 -23.82 -26.57
CA SER A 104 -6.97 -22.86 -27.63
C SER A 104 -7.93 -21.76 -27.16
N LEU A 105 -8.36 -21.83 -25.90
CA LEU A 105 -9.18 -20.79 -25.29
C LEU A 105 -8.38 -19.48 -25.19
N PRO A 106 -9.01 -18.32 -25.45
CA PRO A 106 -8.40 -17.02 -25.17
C PRO A 106 -7.96 -16.90 -23.71
N GLU A 107 -6.79 -16.31 -23.49
CA GLU A 107 -6.20 -16.14 -22.15
C GLU A 107 -7.15 -15.44 -21.18
N VAL A 108 -7.90 -14.43 -21.64
CA VAL A 108 -8.87 -13.70 -20.81
C VAL A 108 -9.96 -14.63 -20.26
N LEU A 109 -10.48 -15.55 -21.09
CA LEU A 109 -11.55 -16.47 -20.68
C LEU A 109 -11.04 -17.57 -19.75
N LYS A 110 -9.75 -17.93 -19.82
CA LYS A 110 -9.14 -18.89 -18.88
C LYS A 110 -9.10 -18.35 -17.45
N THR A 111 -9.06 -17.04 -17.26
CA THR A 111 -9.02 -16.39 -15.92
C THR A 111 -10.38 -16.24 -15.25
N LYS A 112 -11.48 -16.64 -15.91
CA LYS A 112 -12.84 -16.46 -15.40
C LYS A 112 -13.28 -17.67 -14.58
N ASP A 113 -14.17 -17.42 -13.62
CA ASP A 113 -14.65 -18.45 -12.70
C ASP A 113 -15.77 -19.30 -13.31
N LYS A 114 -16.59 -18.70 -14.18
CA LYS A 114 -17.70 -19.39 -14.85
C LYS A 114 -17.82 -18.93 -16.29
N LEU A 115 -17.86 -19.89 -17.19
CA LEU A 115 -18.07 -19.69 -18.61
C LEU A 115 -19.40 -20.31 -19.05
N ILE A 116 -20.09 -19.65 -19.96
CA ILE A 116 -21.38 -20.07 -20.50
C ILE A 116 -21.18 -20.49 -21.95
N LEU A 117 -21.44 -21.77 -22.23
CA LEU A 117 -21.47 -22.28 -23.60
C LEU A 117 -22.90 -22.15 -24.14
N SER A 118 -23.04 -21.48 -25.27
CA SER A 118 -24.30 -21.30 -25.98
C SER A 118 -24.13 -21.63 -27.47
N ILE A 119 -25.23 -21.96 -28.12
CA ILE A 119 -25.29 -22.14 -29.57
C ILE A 119 -26.28 -21.13 -30.15
N ILE A 120 -25.89 -20.58 -31.29
CA ILE A 120 -26.68 -19.66 -32.10
C ILE A 120 -26.82 -20.33 -33.47
N ILE A 121 -28.06 -20.58 -33.88
CA ILE A 121 -28.42 -21.11 -35.20
C ILE A 121 -29.41 -20.14 -35.81
N ALA A 122 -29.04 -19.56 -36.95
CA ALA A 122 -29.90 -18.63 -37.67
C ALA A 122 -29.78 -18.85 -39.18
N ASP A 123 -30.90 -18.67 -39.87
CA ASP A 123 -31.01 -18.79 -41.32
C ASP A 123 -32.02 -17.78 -41.83
N SER A 124 -31.71 -17.05 -42.91
CA SER A 124 -32.64 -16.09 -43.51
C SER A 124 -33.93 -16.72 -44.03
N LYS A 125 -33.91 -18.02 -44.31
CA LYS A 125 -35.06 -18.77 -44.88
C LYS A 125 -35.84 -19.57 -43.84
N SER A 126 -35.34 -19.69 -42.61
CA SER A 126 -36.01 -20.42 -41.53
C SER A 126 -36.79 -19.46 -40.63
N GLU A 127 -38.02 -19.80 -40.28
CA GLU A 127 -38.81 -19.05 -39.30
C GLU A 127 -38.32 -19.26 -37.86
N ASN A 128 -37.51 -20.30 -37.62
CA ASN A 128 -37.09 -20.74 -36.29
C ASN A 128 -35.59 -20.52 -36.04
N ASN A 129 -35.22 -19.30 -35.68
CA ASN A 129 -33.88 -18.99 -35.17
C ASN A 129 -33.75 -19.48 -33.71
N LEU A 130 -32.62 -20.11 -33.38
CA LEU A 130 -32.39 -20.73 -32.08
C LEU A 130 -31.16 -20.11 -31.39
N ILE A 131 -31.37 -19.54 -30.21
CA ILE A 131 -30.31 -19.18 -29.27
C ILE A 131 -30.52 -19.99 -28.00
N ARG A 132 -29.57 -20.86 -27.66
CA ARG A 132 -29.72 -21.74 -26.50
C ARG A 132 -28.44 -21.85 -25.69
N ARG A 133 -28.56 -21.72 -24.37
CA ARG A 133 -27.53 -22.07 -23.40
C ARG A 133 -27.45 -23.58 -23.26
N LEU A 134 -26.26 -24.13 -23.46
CA LEU A 134 -26.03 -25.58 -23.46
C LEU A 134 -25.51 -26.08 -22.11
N VAL A 135 -24.43 -25.48 -21.61
CA VAL A 135 -23.72 -25.96 -20.42
C VAL A 135 -22.95 -24.82 -19.76
N GLU A 136 -22.76 -24.89 -18.45
CA GLU A 136 -21.80 -24.03 -17.74
C GLU A 136 -20.46 -24.76 -17.64
N ILE A 137 -19.38 -24.05 -17.90
CA ILE A 137 -18.02 -24.55 -17.79
C ILE A 137 -17.34 -23.81 -16.64
N LEU A 138 -16.78 -24.56 -15.70
CA LEU A 138 -16.07 -24.07 -14.53
C LEU A 138 -14.57 -24.37 -14.70
N PRO A 139 -13.75 -23.37 -15.04
CA PRO A 139 -12.29 -23.49 -14.96
C PRO A 139 -11.82 -23.87 -13.54
N SER A 140 -10.99 -24.89 -13.38
CA SER A 140 -10.35 -25.18 -12.09
C SER A 140 -9.26 -24.15 -11.77
N PRO A 141 -8.90 -23.95 -10.48
CA PRO A 141 -7.80 -23.05 -10.09
C PRO A 141 -6.48 -23.40 -10.79
N ASP A 142 -6.19 -24.69 -10.95
CA ASP A 142 -4.99 -25.18 -11.65
C ASP A 142 -5.01 -24.80 -13.13
N PHE A 143 -6.18 -24.84 -13.77
CA PHE A 143 -6.34 -24.40 -15.15
C PHE A 143 -6.25 -22.87 -15.28
N GLN A 144 -6.86 -22.12 -14.37
CA GLN A 144 -6.76 -20.64 -14.35
C GLN A 144 -5.30 -20.18 -14.23
N ALA A 145 -4.49 -20.87 -13.41
CA ALA A 145 -3.07 -20.58 -13.23
C ALA A 145 -2.23 -20.77 -14.50
N THR A 146 -2.72 -21.52 -15.50
CA THR A 146 -2.04 -21.67 -16.79
C THR A 146 -2.19 -20.46 -17.69
N SER A 147 -3.08 -19.52 -17.33
CA SER A 147 -3.27 -18.32 -18.12
C SER A 147 -2.08 -17.37 -18.01
N LYS A 148 -1.66 -16.84 -19.16
CA LYS A 148 -0.66 -15.76 -19.26
C LYS A 148 -1.31 -14.38 -19.33
N HIS A 149 -2.58 -14.26 -18.98
CA HIS A 149 -3.27 -12.98 -19.02
C HIS A 149 -2.71 -12.04 -17.96
N GLN A 150 -2.05 -10.97 -18.41
CA GLN A 150 -1.71 -9.85 -17.55
C GLN A 150 -2.79 -8.77 -17.73
N PRO A 151 -3.47 -8.34 -16.65
CA PRO A 151 -4.45 -7.26 -16.74
C PRO A 151 -3.71 -5.99 -17.18
N LYS A 152 -4.05 -5.50 -18.37
CA LYS A 152 -3.50 -4.24 -18.86
C LYS A 152 -4.11 -3.08 -18.06
N PRO A 153 -3.33 -2.04 -17.74
CA PRO A 153 -3.87 -0.87 -17.05
C PRO A 153 -5.02 -0.29 -17.87
N ARG A 154 -6.22 -0.31 -17.29
CA ARG A 154 -7.41 0.29 -17.88
C ARG A 154 -7.41 1.78 -17.59
N ILE A 155 -7.99 2.55 -18.50
CA ILE A 155 -8.26 3.97 -18.26
C ILE A 155 -9.29 4.04 -17.14
N GLY A 156 -8.91 4.58 -15.99
CA GLY A 156 -9.72 4.61 -14.79
C GLY A 156 -9.05 5.40 -13.68
N ILE A 157 -9.79 5.61 -12.59
CA ILE A 157 -9.29 6.31 -11.41
C ILE A 157 -8.18 5.47 -10.78
N GLN A 158 -7.00 6.07 -10.59
CA GLN A 158 -5.87 5.44 -9.92
C GLN A 158 -5.97 5.63 -8.40
N PRO A 159 -5.40 4.71 -7.61
CA PRO A 159 -5.35 4.89 -6.16
C PRO A 159 -4.56 6.16 -5.80
N GLU A 160 -4.97 6.81 -4.70
CA GLU A 160 -4.28 7.98 -4.17
C GLU A 160 -2.89 7.61 -3.61
N ILE A 161 -1.91 8.49 -3.81
CA ILE A 161 -0.54 8.30 -3.32
C ILE A 161 -0.37 9.08 -2.02
N HIS A 162 -0.12 8.37 -0.92
CA HIS A 162 0.22 8.99 0.35
C HIS A 162 1.73 8.98 0.57
N HIS A 163 2.29 10.16 0.87
CA HIS A 163 3.70 10.25 1.27
C HIS A 163 3.86 9.72 2.69
N ILE A 164 4.69 8.70 2.87
CA ILE A 164 5.05 8.16 4.18
C ILE A 164 6.24 8.97 4.69
N PHE A 165 5.98 9.86 5.66
CA PHE A 165 7.04 10.60 6.34
C PHE A 165 7.93 9.66 7.14
N ARG A 166 9.19 10.06 7.32
CA ARG A 166 10.09 9.36 8.22
C ARG A 166 9.59 9.52 9.66
N GLU A 167 9.68 8.46 10.44
CA GLU A 167 9.41 8.51 11.87
C GLU A 167 10.45 9.39 12.57
N ASP A 168 10.01 10.12 13.60
CA ASP A 168 10.91 10.88 14.47
C ASP A 168 11.84 9.95 15.24
N GLU A 169 13.06 10.43 15.51
CA GLU A 169 14.03 9.68 16.29
C GLU A 169 13.54 9.45 17.73
N LYS A 170 13.74 8.23 18.25
CA LYS A 170 13.33 7.88 19.61
C LYS A 170 14.18 8.63 20.63
N THR A 171 13.54 9.48 21.45
CA THR A 171 14.19 10.18 22.56
C THR A 171 14.23 9.32 23.83
N VAL A 172 15.18 9.60 24.72
CA VAL A 172 15.32 8.93 26.02
C VAL A 172 14.23 9.34 27.01
N ASN A 173 14.02 8.52 28.05
CA ASN A 173 13.12 8.87 29.16
C ASN A 173 13.61 10.15 29.87
N PRO A 174 12.77 11.20 30.03
CA PRO A 174 13.14 12.48 30.65
C PRO A 174 13.77 12.39 32.04
N ILE A 175 13.47 11.33 32.80
CA ILE A 175 14.02 11.12 34.14
C ILE A 175 15.55 10.93 34.07
N ILE A 176 16.06 10.28 33.02
CA ILE A 176 17.48 9.97 32.90
C ILE A 176 18.30 11.27 32.78
N PRO A 177 18.05 12.19 31.81
CA PRO A 177 18.74 13.48 31.76
C PRO A 177 18.65 14.29 33.05
N VAL A 178 17.49 14.31 33.72
CA VAL A 178 17.30 15.05 34.97
C VAL A 178 18.22 14.55 36.08
N ILE A 179 18.39 13.23 36.22
CA ILE A 179 19.33 12.66 37.19
C ILE A 179 20.77 13.10 36.89
N PHE A 180 21.19 13.05 35.62
CA PHE A 180 22.53 13.48 35.22
C PHE A 180 22.78 14.97 35.47
N ILE A 181 21.77 15.83 35.23
CA ILE A 181 21.84 17.26 35.59
C ILE A 181 22.00 17.43 37.10
N GLY A 182 21.28 16.65 37.91
CA GLY A 182 21.40 16.64 39.37
C GLY A 182 22.80 16.23 39.84
N ILE A 183 23.38 15.17 39.24
CA ILE A 183 24.75 14.73 39.52
C ILE A 183 25.76 15.83 39.16
N ALA A 184 25.66 16.40 37.95
CA ALA A 184 26.55 17.46 37.51
C ALA A 184 26.49 18.70 38.42
N THR A 185 25.28 19.09 38.84
CA THR A 185 25.06 20.21 39.76
C THR A 185 25.68 19.92 41.13
N THR A 186 25.49 18.70 41.64
CA THR A 186 26.07 18.27 42.93
C THR A 186 27.60 18.30 42.90
N LEU A 187 28.21 17.80 41.82
CA LEU A 187 29.66 17.84 41.64
C LEU A 187 30.18 19.28 41.55
N PHE A 188 29.47 20.17 40.85
CA PHE A 188 29.83 21.58 40.78
C PHE A 188 29.76 22.27 42.15
N LEU A 189 28.69 22.05 42.91
CA LEU A 189 28.58 22.56 44.29
C LEU A 189 29.65 21.96 45.21
N GLY A 190 29.98 20.68 45.04
CA GLY A 190 31.06 20.00 45.75
C GLY A 190 32.43 20.64 45.46
N LEU A 191 32.68 21.03 44.21
CA LEU A 191 33.89 21.77 43.83
C LEU A 191 33.98 23.13 44.55
N LEU A 192 32.89 23.90 44.56
CA LEU A 192 32.83 25.19 45.26
C LEU A 192 33.03 25.02 46.77
N ALA A 193 32.39 24.01 47.37
CA ALA A 193 32.56 23.69 48.78
C ALA A 193 34.00 23.24 49.10
N SER A 194 34.63 22.49 48.20
CA SER A 194 36.03 22.07 48.31
C SER A 194 36.98 23.27 48.30
N TRP A 195 36.80 24.23 47.40
CA TRP A 195 37.59 25.47 47.42
C TRP A 195 37.49 26.20 48.76
N VAL A 196 36.27 26.37 49.27
CA VAL A 196 36.06 27.04 50.56
C VAL A 196 36.60 26.23 51.73
N GLY A 197 36.44 24.91 51.73
CA GLY A 197 36.84 24.02 52.81
C GLY A 197 38.34 23.76 52.90
N PHE A 198 39.02 23.56 51.77
CA PHE A 198 40.46 23.26 51.74
C PHE A 198 41.35 24.51 51.70
N ILE A 199 40.96 25.55 50.94
CA ILE A 199 41.73 26.80 50.84
C ILE A 199 41.36 27.74 51.99
N GLY A 200 40.11 27.69 52.47
CA GLY A 200 39.62 28.60 53.51
C GLY A 200 39.19 29.95 52.94
N VAL A 201 38.07 30.49 53.45
CA VAL A 201 37.54 31.80 53.03
C VAL A 201 38.56 32.92 53.22
N ASN A 202 39.35 32.85 54.29
CA ASN A 202 40.33 33.89 54.62
C ASN A 202 41.52 33.94 53.65
N ASP A 203 41.97 32.81 53.11
CA ASP A 203 43.07 32.78 52.13
C ASP A 203 42.57 33.08 50.71
N LEU A 204 41.33 32.68 50.37
CA LEU A 204 40.70 33.03 49.08
C LEU A 204 40.51 34.55 48.92
N PHE A 205 40.20 35.26 50.00
CA PHE A 205 39.97 36.71 49.98
C PHE A 205 41.07 37.52 50.68
N ARG A 206 42.23 36.91 50.97
CA ARG A 206 43.34 37.55 51.71
C ARG A 206 43.77 38.88 51.12
N THR A 207 43.87 38.93 49.79
CA THR A 207 44.31 40.11 49.05
C THR A 207 43.31 41.27 49.11
N PHE A 208 42.03 41.04 49.44
CA PHE A 208 41.05 42.13 49.56
C PHE A 208 41.35 43.07 50.73
N LYS A 209 41.93 42.56 51.83
CA LYS A 209 42.26 43.38 53.01
C LYS A 209 43.45 44.31 52.80
N THR A 210 44.34 43.98 51.86
CA THR A 210 45.60 44.69 51.60
C THR A 210 45.57 45.53 50.31
N THR A 211 44.47 45.44 49.55
CA THR A 211 44.31 46.12 48.26
C THR A 211 43.85 47.58 48.47
N SER A 212 44.49 48.51 47.76
CA SER A 212 44.06 49.92 47.79
C SER A 212 42.68 50.11 47.16
N PRO A 213 41.89 51.12 47.58
CA PRO A 213 40.54 51.36 47.01
C PRO A 213 40.54 51.52 45.49
N THR A 214 41.55 52.17 44.94
CA THR A 214 41.74 52.35 43.49
C THR A 214 41.99 51.02 42.77
N GLN A 215 42.80 50.14 43.35
CA GLN A 215 43.06 48.82 42.77
C GLN A 215 41.84 47.90 42.89
N LEU A 216 41.08 48.02 43.98
CA LEU A 216 39.82 47.29 44.16
C LEU A 216 38.81 47.68 43.06
N PHE A 217 38.71 48.97 42.73
CA PHE A 217 37.88 49.43 41.62
C PHE A 217 38.29 48.79 40.28
N TYR A 218 39.60 48.70 39.99
CA TYR A 218 40.09 48.04 38.78
C TYR A 218 39.80 46.53 38.79
N ASN A 219 39.98 45.84 39.91
CA ASN A 219 39.68 44.42 40.05
C ASN A 219 38.18 44.13 39.81
N VAL A 220 37.30 44.92 40.44
CA VAL A 220 35.85 44.79 40.28
C VAL A 220 35.42 45.10 38.84
N SER A 221 35.95 46.18 38.25
CA SER A 221 35.63 46.56 36.87
C SER A 221 36.07 45.50 35.86
N PHE A 222 37.24 44.89 36.07
CA PHE A 222 37.71 43.76 35.27
C PHE A 222 36.80 42.54 35.43
N LEU A 223 36.39 42.20 36.65
CA LEU A 223 35.50 41.07 36.92
C LEU A 223 34.11 41.27 36.30
N ILE A 224 33.56 42.49 36.37
CA ILE A 224 32.31 42.85 35.68
C ILE A 224 32.44 42.66 34.17
N SER A 225 33.58 43.02 33.58
CA SER A 225 33.81 42.80 32.14
C SER A 225 33.79 41.32 31.76
N ILE A 226 34.36 40.44 32.60
CA ILE A 226 34.35 38.99 32.41
C ILE A 226 32.92 38.45 32.52
N ILE A 227 32.18 38.84 33.56
CA ILE A 227 30.75 38.47 33.70
C ILE A 227 29.94 38.95 32.49
N GLY A 228 30.24 40.15 31.96
CA GLY A 228 29.63 40.68 30.75
C GLY A 228 29.83 39.78 29.53
N PHE A 229 31.02 39.20 29.36
CA PHE A 229 31.30 38.21 28.31
C PHE A 229 30.47 36.94 28.50
N GLU A 230 30.43 36.37 29.70
CA GLU A 230 29.63 35.17 30.00
C GLU A 230 28.14 35.41 29.73
N LEU A 231 27.60 36.57 30.10
CA LEU A 231 26.22 36.94 29.81
C LEU A 231 25.96 37.10 28.31
N ASN A 232 26.92 37.66 27.55
CA ASN A 232 26.80 37.77 26.10
C ASN A 232 26.80 36.38 25.43
N PHE A 233 27.62 35.45 25.90
CA PHE A 233 27.60 34.06 25.43
C PHE A 233 26.34 33.29 25.85
N ALA A 234 25.84 33.52 27.06
CA ALA A 234 24.56 32.96 27.49
C ALA A 234 23.40 33.45 26.61
N LYS A 235 23.37 34.74 26.26
CA LYS A 235 22.39 35.29 25.30
C LYS A 235 22.55 34.69 23.90
N TYR A 236 23.78 34.47 23.45
CA TYR A 236 24.05 33.77 22.19
C TYR A 236 23.47 32.34 22.20
N TYR A 237 23.69 31.59 23.27
CA TYR A 237 23.12 30.26 23.44
C TYR A 237 21.59 30.27 23.41
N LEU A 238 20.96 31.31 23.96
CA LEU A 238 19.50 31.50 23.96
C LEU A 238 18.92 32.03 22.63
N GLY A 239 19.76 32.25 21.61
CA GLY A 239 19.30 32.61 20.25
C GLY A 239 19.66 34.01 19.77
N GLN A 240 20.52 34.76 20.46
CA GLN A 240 21.05 36.03 19.95
C GLN A 240 21.85 35.80 18.64
N SER A 241 21.71 36.71 17.66
CA SER A 241 22.45 36.59 16.40
C SER A 241 23.97 36.69 16.59
N ILE A 242 24.73 36.01 15.74
CA ILE A 242 26.20 36.02 15.81
C ILE A 242 26.79 37.42 15.66
N PHE A 243 26.23 38.27 14.78
CA PHE A 243 26.72 39.64 14.58
C PHE A 243 26.48 40.52 15.80
N THR A 244 25.33 40.36 16.46
CA THR A 244 25.03 41.06 17.72
C THR A 244 25.99 40.62 18.83
N THR A 245 26.25 39.33 18.94
CA THR A 245 27.22 38.79 19.91
C THR A 245 28.62 39.31 19.66
N LEU A 246 29.05 39.35 18.40
CA LEU A 246 30.36 39.86 18.03
C LEU A 246 30.48 41.37 18.32
N PHE A 247 29.43 42.15 18.02
CA PHE A 247 29.39 43.58 18.30
C PHE A 247 29.48 43.88 19.81
N TYR A 248 28.66 43.22 20.63
CA TYR A 248 28.74 43.38 22.08
C TYR A 248 30.05 42.84 22.66
N GLY A 249 30.57 41.74 22.09
CA GLY A 249 31.89 41.21 22.44
C GLY A 249 32.99 42.24 22.20
N PHE A 250 32.97 42.90 21.03
CA PHE A 250 33.92 43.96 20.68
C PHE A 250 33.84 45.14 21.66
N ILE A 251 32.63 45.59 22.01
CA ILE A 251 32.43 46.66 23.01
C ILE A 251 32.99 46.24 24.37
N LEU A 252 32.74 45.00 24.81
CA LEU A 252 33.22 44.48 26.09
C LEU A 252 34.74 44.28 26.12
N THR A 253 35.39 44.07 24.97
CA THR A 253 36.86 43.96 24.87
C THR A 253 37.55 45.23 25.35
N VAL A 254 37.02 46.41 25.04
CA VAL A 254 37.65 47.70 25.39
C VAL A 254 37.87 47.87 26.90
N PRO A 255 36.83 47.81 27.77
CA PRO A 255 37.03 47.89 29.22
C PRO A 255 37.77 46.66 29.76
N SER A 256 37.56 45.47 29.19
CA SER A 256 38.20 44.25 29.67
C SER A 256 39.73 44.29 29.53
N VAL A 257 40.23 44.73 28.36
CA VAL A 257 41.67 44.87 28.14
C VAL A 257 42.24 46.00 28.99
N TYR A 258 41.56 47.16 29.05
CA TYR A 258 42.04 48.31 29.82
C TYR A 258 42.20 47.99 31.31
N PHE A 259 41.14 47.47 31.94
CA PHE A 259 41.18 47.11 33.36
C PHE A 259 42.02 45.86 33.60
N GLY A 260 41.96 44.86 32.72
CA GLY A 260 42.73 43.62 32.83
C GLY A 260 44.23 43.86 32.84
N VAL A 261 44.75 44.70 31.94
CA VAL A 261 46.18 45.05 31.92
C VAL A 261 46.61 45.74 33.23
N SER A 262 45.78 46.62 33.79
CA SER A 262 46.05 47.27 35.07
C SER A 262 46.12 46.26 36.22
N VAL A 263 45.13 45.37 36.31
CA VAL A 263 45.04 44.31 37.32
C VAL A 263 46.23 43.35 37.25
N LEU A 264 46.53 42.84 36.06
CA LEU A 264 47.63 41.88 35.87
C LEU A 264 48.99 42.50 36.12
N ARG A 265 49.21 43.78 35.76
CA ARG A 265 50.44 44.51 36.08
C ARG A 265 50.59 44.73 37.58
N ASN A 266 49.51 45.05 38.30
CA ASN A 266 49.55 45.19 39.76
C ASN A 266 49.89 43.86 40.43
N LEU A 267 49.25 42.77 39.99
CA LEU A 267 49.53 41.43 40.48
C LEU A 267 51.00 41.02 40.25
N ALA A 268 51.56 41.31 39.07
CA ALA A 268 52.97 41.06 38.77
C ALA A 268 53.91 41.84 39.68
N LYS A 269 53.61 43.12 39.96
CA LYS A 269 54.38 43.94 40.92
C LYS A 269 54.30 43.39 42.33
N ASN A 270 53.13 42.98 42.81
CA ASN A 270 52.98 42.41 44.16
C ASN A 270 53.76 41.11 44.31
N ARG A 271 53.76 40.25 43.28
CA ARG A 271 54.58 39.03 43.23
C ARG A 271 56.08 39.34 43.28
N ALA A 272 56.55 40.34 42.51
CA ALA A 272 57.95 40.75 42.52
C ALA A 272 58.41 41.32 43.87
N LEU A 273 57.49 41.92 44.63
CA LEU A 273 57.74 42.48 45.96
C LEU A 273 57.53 41.46 47.10
N GLY A 274 57.23 40.19 46.80
CA GLY A 274 56.95 39.15 47.80
C GLY A 274 55.67 39.38 48.61
N LYS A 275 54.80 40.30 48.19
CA LYS A 275 53.50 40.57 48.82
C LYS A 275 52.46 39.64 48.17
N GLN A 276 52.17 38.52 48.85
CA GLN A 276 51.07 37.60 48.50
C GLN A 276 49.85 37.87 49.39
#